data_AF-A0A8S2P6W1-F1
#
_entry.id   AF-A0A8S2P6W1-F1
#
_cell.length_a   1.000
_cell.length_b   1.000
_cell.length_c   1.000
_cell.angle_alpha   90.00
_cell.angle_beta   90.00
_cell.angle_gamma   90.00
#
_symmetry.space_group_name_H-M   'P 1'
#
loop_
_entity.id
_entity.type
_entity.pdbx_description
1 polymer ?
#
loop_
_entity_poly.entity_id
_entity_poly.type
_entity_poly.pdbx_seq_one_letter_code
_entity_poly.pdbx_strand_id
1 'polypeptide(L)'
;EFANPSVQLINCLAIEVFFYTGQENFNPWKLFAEPFITADAQIPRANFLKYLNAMGLLFSALPEFYWTQLFERMNQIFEHPLLLRCSPTDIMDLLNFRERFCTHTENMVCCFVAVVHSIWLHGSISHLQPFLVLIQTQLLQTIKNENQLLLAFQLIGPFLQRIQTESTKLLLEFVIVPYDLIARVDTHQQSFVNVDTIANFLYHIKYIVVGDAIRDRIETVVSNLHCEKLRSRLHFLCAKTDVSSSMHVQGSATGATPMSTTVNDAPNSNASSHGQRTASTSSMSMQYTAGSVPLQPYGASPQNFQLTTAMTTAMGSDGTPQQR
;
A
#
# COMPACT_ATOMS: atom_id res chain seq x y z
N GLU A 1 12.55 -3.34 -34.86
CA GLU A 1 11.38 -2.72 -34.21
C GLU A 1 11.53 -2.67 -32.70
N PHE A 2 11.98 -3.75 -32.05
CA PHE A 2 12.12 -3.78 -30.58
C PHE A 2 13.52 -3.44 -30.06
N ALA A 3 13.56 -2.85 -28.86
CA ALA A 3 14.79 -2.38 -28.21
C ALA A 3 15.63 -3.52 -27.59
N ASN A 4 15.00 -4.64 -27.22
CA ASN A 4 15.70 -5.82 -26.69
C ASN A 4 14.91 -7.12 -26.95
N PRO A 5 15.56 -8.30 -26.83
CA PRO A 5 14.93 -9.60 -27.10
C PRO A 5 13.73 -9.90 -26.20
N SER A 6 13.75 -9.47 -24.93
CA SER A 6 12.65 -9.72 -23.99
C SER A 6 11.38 -8.98 -24.39
N VAL A 7 11.50 -7.72 -24.81
CA VAL A 7 10.39 -6.91 -25.32
C VAL A 7 9.84 -7.52 -26.60
N GLN A 8 10.71 -7.98 -27.51
CA GLN A 8 10.28 -8.69 -28.71
C GLN A 8 9.48 -9.95 -28.35
N LEU A 9 9.99 -10.78 -27.44
CA LEU A 9 9.35 -12.04 -27.05
C LEU A 9 7.95 -11.81 -26.47
N ILE A 10 7.80 -10.85 -25.54
CA ILE A 10 6.51 -10.54 -24.93
C ILE A 10 5.50 -10.03 -25.97
N ASN A 11 5.92 -9.16 -26.88
CA ASN A 11 5.02 -8.64 -27.92
C ASN A 11 4.62 -9.72 -28.92
N CYS A 12 5.55 -10.57 -29.37
CA CYS A 12 5.23 -11.71 -30.24
C CYS A 12 4.25 -12.68 -29.56
N LEU A 13 4.48 -13.00 -28.28
CA LEU A 13 3.59 -13.87 -27.51
C LEU A 13 2.21 -13.24 -27.32
N ALA A 14 2.13 -11.94 -27.01
CA ALA A 14 0.86 -11.24 -26.89
C ALA A 14 0.05 -11.25 -28.19
N ILE A 15 0.72 -11.06 -29.34
CA ILE A 15 0.10 -11.16 -30.67
C ILE A 15 -0.40 -12.59 -30.95
N GLU A 16 0.39 -13.61 -30.60
CA GLU A 16 0.00 -15.01 -30.76
C GLU A 16 -1.23 -15.33 -29.90
N VAL A 17 -1.22 -14.94 -28.62
CA VAL A 17 -2.37 -15.09 -27.72
C VAL A 17 -3.60 -14.38 -28.29
N PHE A 18 -3.44 -13.17 -28.82
CA PHE A 18 -4.52 -12.43 -29.46
C PHE A 18 -5.08 -13.17 -30.67
N PHE A 19 -4.22 -13.74 -31.51
CA PHE A 19 -4.63 -14.50 -32.69
C PHE A 19 -5.47 -15.75 -32.34
N TYR A 20 -5.13 -16.44 -31.25
CA TYR A 20 -5.88 -17.60 -30.78
C TYR A 20 -7.16 -17.24 -30.02
N THR A 21 -7.35 -15.97 -29.67
CA THR A 21 -8.53 -15.52 -28.93
C THR A 21 -9.75 -15.54 -29.84
N GLY A 22 -10.74 -16.36 -29.49
CA GLY A 22 -11.92 -16.63 -30.31
C GLY A 22 -12.01 -18.06 -30.84
N GLN A 23 -10.96 -18.88 -30.67
CA GLN A 23 -11.07 -20.32 -30.88
C GLN A 23 -11.75 -21.01 -29.70
N GLU A 24 -12.57 -22.03 -29.97
CA GLU A 24 -13.55 -22.61 -29.02
C GLU A 24 -12.97 -23.17 -27.70
N ASN A 25 -11.65 -23.29 -27.56
CA ASN A 25 -11.01 -23.84 -26.35
C ASN A 25 -9.83 -23.02 -25.82
N PHE A 26 -9.55 -21.85 -26.39
CA PHE A 26 -8.40 -21.06 -25.96
C PHE A 26 -8.77 -20.04 -24.90
N ASN A 27 -8.28 -20.26 -23.68
CA ASN A 27 -8.45 -19.36 -22.55
C ASN A 27 -7.07 -18.99 -21.98
N PRO A 28 -6.59 -17.75 -22.20
CA PRO A 28 -5.27 -17.31 -21.72
C PRO A 28 -5.13 -17.34 -20.20
N TRP A 29 -6.18 -17.01 -19.45
CA TRP A 29 -6.16 -17.09 -17.99
C TRP A 29 -5.94 -18.52 -17.53
N LYS A 30 -6.72 -19.47 -18.07
CA LYS A 30 -6.61 -20.89 -17.73
C LYS A 30 -5.23 -21.47 -18.09
N LEU A 31 -4.63 -21.01 -19.17
CA LEU A 31 -3.34 -21.50 -19.64
C LEU A 31 -2.16 -20.89 -18.89
N PHE A 32 -2.18 -19.57 -18.64
CA PHE A 32 -1.03 -18.84 -18.14
C PHE A 32 -1.12 -18.43 -16.67
N ALA A 33 -2.31 -18.18 -16.12
CA ALA A 33 -2.46 -17.65 -14.75
C ALA A 33 -2.98 -18.70 -13.75
N GLU A 34 -4.00 -19.47 -14.12
CA GLU A 34 -4.59 -20.51 -13.26
C GLU A 34 -3.58 -21.54 -12.72
N PRO A 35 -2.56 -21.98 -13.48
CA PRO A 35 -1.54 -22.91 -12.97
C PRO A 35 -0.73 -22.35 -11.78
N PHE A 36 -0.65 -21.04 -11.60
CA PHE A 36 0.01 -20.48 -10.40
C PHE A 36 -0.87 -20.58 -9.15
N ILE A 37 -2.19 -20.70 -9.33
CA ILE A 37 -3.19 -20.70 -8.26
C ILE A 37 -3.57 -22.13 -7.88
N THR A 38 -3.70 -23.02 -8.87
CA THR A 38 -3.97 -24.44 -8.67
C THR A 38 -2.65 -25.19 -8.54
N ALA A 39 -2.59 -26.18 -7.64
CA ALA A 39 -1.39 -27.00 -7.44
C ALA A 39 -1.08 -27.95 -8.62
N ASP A 40 -1.80 -27.82 -9.73
CA ASP A 40 -1.76 -28.72 -10.89
C ASP A 40 -0.63 -28.39 -11.86
N ALA A 41 0.09 -27.29 -11.65
CA ALA A 41 1.11 -26.85 -12.58
C ALA A 41 2.43 -27.58 -12.40
N GLN A 42 2.93 -28.15 -13.50
CA GLN A 42 4.32 -28.62 -13.62
C GLN A 42 5.31 -27.44 -13.73
N ILE A 43 5.12 -26.38 -12.94
CA ILE A 43 6.04 -25.24 -12.88
C ILE A 43 7.21 -25.62 -11.96
N PRO A 44 8.46 -25.67 -12.44
CA PRO A 44 9.59 -25.93 -11.58
C PRO A 44 9.72 -24.83 -10.53
N ARG A 45 9.75 -25.22 -9.24
CA ARG A 45 9.80 -24.28 -8.11
C ARG A 45 10.94 -23.27 -8.20
N ALA A 46 12.12 -23.71 -8.67
CA ALA A 46 13.28 -22.85 -8.87
C ALA A 46 13.03 -21.68 -9.85
N ASN A 47 12.09 -21.86 -10.78
CA ASN A 47 11.73 -20.86 -11.79
C ASN A 47 10.34 -20.24 -11.56
N PHE A 48 9.64 -20.60 -10.48
CA PHE A 48 8.27 -20.15 -10.21
C PHE A 48 8.14 -18.63 -10.28
N LEU A 49 8.98 -17.89 -9.55
CA LEU A 49 8.93 -16.43 -9.53
C LEU A 49 9.28 -15.81 -10.89
N LYS A 50 10.17 -16.45 -11.68
CA LYS A 50 10.51 -15.99 -13.03
C LYS A 50 9.32 -16.13 -13.98
N TYR A 51 8.60 -17.25 -13.91
CA TYR A 51 7.41 -17.46 -14.71
C TYR A 51 6.24 -16.60 -14.24
N LEU A 52 6.10 -16.40 -12.93
CA LEU A 52 5.10 -15.49 -12.36
C LEU A 52 5.32 -14.07 -12.90
N ASN A 53 6.58 -13.62 -12.93
CA ASN A 53 6.97 -12.32 -13.48
C ASN A 53 6.67 -12.21 -14.98
N ALA A 54 7.02 -13.24 -15.76
CA ALA A 54 6.74 -13.30 -17.20
C ALA A 54 5.24 -13.30 -17.51
N MET A 55 4.44 -14.00 -16.69
CA MET A 55 2.98 -13.98 -16.75
C MET A 55 2.45 -12.56 -16.51
N GLY A 56 2.94 -11.87 -15.48
CA GLY A 56 2.54 -10.48 -15.22
C GLY A 56 2.86 -9.54 -16.39
N LEU A 57 4.05 -9.67 -16.99
CA LEU A 57 4.43 -8.94 -18.20
C LEU A 57 3.50 -9.25 -19.39
N LEU A 58 3.19 -10.52 -19.62
CA LEU A 58 2.27 -10.93 -20.69
C LEU A 58 0.88 -10.30 -20.51
N PHE A 59 0.26 -10.46 -19.33
CA PHE A 59 -1.07 -9.90 -19.06
C PHE A 59 -1.08 -8.37 -19.09
N SER A 60 0.03 -7.71 -18.76
CA SER A 60 0.18 -6.26 -18.89
C SER A 60 0.25 -5.78 -20.36
N ALA A 61 0.67 -6.65 -21.27
CA ALA A 61 0.71 -6.37 -22.71
C ALA A 61 -0.60 -6.75 -23.43
N LEU A 62 -1.47 -7.51 -22.77
CA LEU A 62 -2.77 -7.91 -23.31
C LEU A 62 -3.85 -6.84 -23.03
N PRO A 63 -4.82 -6.67 -23.95
CA PRO A 63 -5.99 -5.83 -23.75
C PRO A 63 -6.78 -6.10 -22.45
N GLU A 64 -7.52 -5.08 -21.99
CA GLU A 64 -8.30 -5.13 -20.75
C GLU A 64 -9.33 -6.26 -20.69
N PHE A 65 -9.90 -6.68 -21.82
CA PHE A 65 -10.91 -7.74 -21.82
C PHE A 65 -10.38 -9.11 -21.33
N TYR A 66 -9.07 -9.35 -21.38
CA TYR A 66 -8.46 -10.56 -20.80
C TYR A 66 -8.46 -10.56 -19.26
N TRP A 67 -8.76 -9.42 -18.65
CA TRP A 67 -8.72 -9.22 -17.20
C TRP A 67 -10.09 -9.50 -16.56
N THR A 68 -11.13 -9.66 -17.36
CA THR A 68 -12.46 -10.10 -16.91
C THR A 68 -12.40 -11.37 -16.06
N GLN A 69 -11.54 -12.32 -16.45
CA GLN A 69 -11.35 -13.56 -15.71
C GLN A 69 -10.56 -13.40 -14.42
N LEU A 70 -9.60 -12.47 -14.38
CA LEU A 70 -8.93 -12.09 -13.12
C LEU A 70 -9.98 -11.60 -12.12
N PHE A 71 -10.92 -10.78 -12.57
CA PHE A 71 -11.98 -10.24 -11.74
C PHE A 71 -12.99 -11.29 -11.29
N GLU A 72 -13.41 -12.18 -12.18
CA GLU A 72 -14.25 -13.32 -11.81
C GLU A 72 -13.56 -14.20 -10.77
N ARG A 73 -12.28 -14.52 -11.00
CA ARG A 73 -11.47 -15.31 -10.08
C ARG A 73 -11.28 -14.62 -8.73
N MET A 74 -11.16 -13.30 -8.73
CA MET A 74 -11.11 -12.51 -7.50
C MET A 74 -12.37 -12.74 -6.67
N ASN A 75 -13.56 -12.58 -7.25
CA ASN A 75 -14.81 -12.83 -6.54
C ASN A 75 -14.87 -14.26 -5.96
N GLN A 76 -14.46 -15.26 -6.74
CA GLN A 76 -14.40 -16.66 -6.26
C GLN A 76 -13.44 -16.84 -5.07
N ILE A 77 -12.28 -16.17 -5.07
CA ILE A 77 -11.30 -16.25 -3.97
C ILE A 77 -11.83 -15.55 -2.71
N PHE A 78 -12.50 -14.40 -2.86
CA PHE A 78 -13.13 -13.70 -1.74
C PHE A 78 -14.26 -14.53 -1.09
N GLU A 79 -14.94 -15.37 -1.85
CA GLU A 79 -15.97 -16.29 -1.34
C GLU A 79 -15.42 -17.69 -1.00
N HIS A 80 -14.12 -17.91 -1.15
CA HIS A 80 -13.56 -19.24 -1.02
C HIS A 80 -13.63 -19.77 0.43
N PRO A 81 -14.02 -21.04 0.66
CA PRO A 81 -14.15 -21.59 2.00
C PRO A 81 -12.89 -21.51 2.85
N LEU A 82 -11.69 -21.58 2.25
CA LEU A 82 -10.42 -21.42 2.99
C LEU A 82 -10.31 -20.04 3.64
N LEU A 83 -10.79 -18.99 2.98
CA LEU A 83 -10.77 -17.64 3.52
C LEU A 83 -11.88 -17.46 4.56
N LEU A 84 -13.10 -17.93 4.24
CA LEU A 84 -14.28 -17.76 5.10
C LEU A 84 -14.22 -18.58 6.40
N ARG A 85 -13.58 -19.75 6.38
CA ARG A 85 -13.45 -20.64 7.56
C ARG A 85 -12.14 -20.46 8.32
N CYS A 86 -11.22 -19.64 7.80
CA CYS A 86 -9.97 -19.35 8.49
C CYS A 86 -10.26 -18.65 9.83
N SER A 87 -9.59 -19.10 10.88
CA SER A 87 -9.61 -18.35 12.14
C SER A 87 -9.06 -16.95 11.89
N PRO A 88 -9.69 -15.88 12.41
CA PRO A 88 -9.16 -14.53 12.28
C PRO A 88 -7.73 -14.37 12.82
N THR A 89 -7.27 -15.25 13.71
CA THR A 89 -5.89 -15.25 14.22
C THR A 89 -4.86 -15.71 13.19
N ASP A 90 -5.27 -16.59 12.27
CA ASP A 90 -4.35 -17.32 11.39
C ASP A 90 -4.33 -16.71 9.97
N ILE A 91 -5.17 -15.69 9.75
CA ILE A 91 -5.36 -15.06 8.43
C ILE A 91 -4.07 -14.44 7.89
N MET A 92 -3.25 -13.82 8.74
CA MET A 92 -2.00 -13.21 8.31
C MET A 92 -1.03 -14.27 7.77
N ASP A 93 -0.97 -15.41 8.45
CA ASP A 93 -0.16 -16.55 8.00
C ASP A 93 -0.75 -17.17 6.74
N LEU A 94 -2.08 -17.28 6.62
CA LEU A 94 -2.78 -17.76 5.41
C LEU A 94 -2.40 -16.95 4.17
N LEU A 95 -2.30 -15.62 4.32
CA LEU A 95 -2.02 -14.68 3.25
C LEU A 95 -0.51 -14.51 2.96
N ASN A 96 0.38 -14.97 3.85
CA ASN A 96 1.81 -14.84 3.70
C ASN A 96 2.38 -15.78 2.62
N PHE A 97 2.36 -15.32 1.37
CA PHE A 97 2.88 -16.07 0.23
C PHE A 97 4.36 -16.43 0.40
N ARG A 98 5.20 -15.50 0.88
CA ARG A 98 6.65 -15.72 0.96
C ARG A 98 7.01 -16.87 1.89
N GLU A 99 6.47 -16.84 3.11
CA GLU A 99 6.76 -17.86 4.11
C GLU A 99 6.24 -19.22 3.65
N ARG A 100 4.98 -19.28 3.20
CA ARG A 100 4.37 -20.49 2.67
C ARG A 100 5.12 -21.05 1.47
N PHE A 101 5.65 -20.16 0.62
CA PHE A 101 6.47 -20.56 -0.50
C PHE A 101 7.81 -21.13 -0.07
N CYS A 102 8.42 -20.61 0.99
CA CYS A 102 9.65 -21.22 1.53
C CYS A 102 9.38 -22.57 2.21
N THR A 103 8.23 -22.72 2.88
CA THR A 103 7.87 -23.92 3.64
C THR A 103 7.08 -24.96 2.84
N HIS A 104 6.80 -24.72 1.56
CA HIS A 104 6.04 -25.63 0.69
C HIS A 104 4.60 -25.89 1.18
N THR A 105 3.96 -24.86 1.73
CA THR A 105 2.60 -24.91 2.30
C THR A 105 1.70 -23.84 1.68
N GLU A 106 1.94 -23.51 0.42
CA GLU A 106 1.13 -22.56 -0.33
C GLU A 106 -0.32 -23.03 -0.47
N ASN A 107 -1.22 -22.06 -0.49
CA ASN A 107 -2.62 -22.28 -0.75
C ASN A 107 -3.06 -21.35 -1.89
N MET A 108 -4.24 -21.64 -2.46
CA MET A 108 -4.74 -20.86 -3.59
C MET A 108 -4.92 -19.36 -3.29
N VAL A 109 -5.19 -18.97 -2.04
CA VAL A 109 -5.44 -17.57 -1.67
C VAL A 109 -4.12 -16.78 -1.71
N CYS A 110 -3.05 -17.26 -1.08
CA CYS A 110 -1.76 -16.58 -1.13
C CYS A 110 -1.13 -16.62 -2.53
N CYS A 111 -1.33 -17.71 -3.29
CA CYS A 111 -0.91 -17.77 -4.68
C CYS A 111 -1.66 -16.77 -5.57
N PHE A 112 -2.97 -16.62 -5.35
CA PHE A 112 -3.77 -15.62 -6.05
C PHE A 112 -3.27 -14.18 -5.77
N VAL A 113 -2.94 -13.87 -4.52
CA VAL A 113 -2.32 -12.58 -4.16
C VAL A 113 -1.04 -12.35 -4.97
N ALA A 114 -0.16 -13.36 -5.07
CA ALA A 114 1.08 -13.26 -5.85
C ALA A 114 0.83 -13.05 -7.35
N VAL A 115 -0.17 -13.71 -7.93
CA VAL A 115 -0.60 -13.51 -9.32
C VAL A 115 -1.08 -12.09 -9.56
N VAL A 116 -2.00 -11.60 -8.73
CA VAL A 116 -2.52 -10.23 -8.81
C VAL A 116 -1.39 -9.22 -8.71
N HIS A 117 -0.49 -9.42 -7.73
CA HIS A 117 0.64 -8.52 -7.52
C HIS A 117 1.58 -8.48 -8.72
N SER A 118 1.85 -9.63 -9.35
CA SER A 118 2.69 -9.68 -10.55
C SER A 118 2.07 -8.93 -11.73
N ILE A 119 0.78 -9.14 -11.99
CA ILE A 119 0.08 -8.46 -13.09
C ILE A 119 0.11 -6.94 -12.88
N TRP A 120 -0.21 -6.48 -11.66
CA TRP A 120 -0.27 -5.06 -11.37
C TRP A 120 1.10 -4.41 -11.31
N LEU A 121 2.15 -5.14 -10.92
CA LEU A 121 3.52 -4.61 -10.93
C LEU A 121 3.92 -4.15 -12.34
N HIS A 122 3.49 -4.87 -13.38
CA HIS A 122 3.80 -4.57 -14.78
C HIS A 122 2.72 -3.76 -15.49
N GLY A 123 1.49 -3.73 -14.96
CA GLY A 123 0.38 -2.97 -15.53
C GLY A 123 0.64 -1.47 -15.51
N SER A 124 0.27 -0.76 -16.58
CA SER A 124 0.27 0.71 -16.62
C SER A 124 -0.72 1.34 -15.64
N ILE A 125 -0.56 2.62 -15.31
CA ILE A 125 -1.51 3.37 -14.46
C ILE A 125 -2.95 3.30 -15.00
N SER A 126 -3.12 3.30 -16.33
CA SER A 126 -4.41 3.21 -17.00
C SER A 126 -5.12 1.89 -16.69
N HIS A 127 -4.36 0.84 -16.41
CA HIS A 127 -4.93 -0.45 -16.02
C HIS A 127 -5.42 -0.50 -14.57
N LEU A 128 -4.94 0.39 -13.70
CA LEU A 128 -5.36 0.44 -12.30
C LEU A 128 -6.75 1.07 -12.13
N GLN A 129 -7.20 1.89 -13.08
CA GLN A 129 -8.50 2.54 -12.98
C GLN A 129 -9.70 1.59 -13.16
N PRO A 130 -9.74 0.69 -14.14
CA PRO A 130 -10.76 -0.36 -14.21
C PRO A 130 -10.82 -1.22 -12.95
N PHE A 131 -9.65 -1.50 -12.36
CA PHE A 131 -9.57 -2.24 -11.11
C PHE A 131 -10.19 -1.47 -9.93
N LEU A 132 -9.94 -0.17 -9.82
CA LEU A 132 -10.60 0.67 -8.81
C LEU A 132 -12.11 0.61 -8.93
N VAL A 133 -12.62 0.78 -10.16
CA VAL A 133 -14.06 0.68 -10.44
C VAL A 133 -14.60 -0.69 -10.02
N LEU A 134 -13.87 -1.76 -10.32
CA LEU A 134 -14.25 -3.10 -9.89
C LEU A 134 -14.31 -3.25 -8.37
N ILE A 135 -13.31 -2.75 -7.63
CA ILE A 135 -13.35 -2.83 -6.17
C ILE A 135 -14.57 -2.10 -5.63
N GLN A 136 -14.81 -0.88 -6.11
CA GLN A 136 -15.90 -0.03 -5.64
C GLN A 136 -17.29 -0.59 -5.99
N THR A 137 -17.44 -1.23 -7.15
CA THR A 137 -18.74 -1.71 -7.65
C THR A 137 -19.06 -3.14 -7.25
N GLN A 138 -18.09 -4.05 -7.34
CA GLN A 138 -18.30 -5.48 -7.12
C GLN A 138 -17.77 -5.94 -5.77
N LEU A 139 -16.47 -5.77 -5.50
CA LEU A 139 -15.86 -6.33 -4.29
C LEU A 139 -16.42 -5.72 -3.01
N LEU A 140 -16.79 -4.43 -3.03
CA LEU A 140 -17.43 -3.76 -1.91
C LEU A 140 -18.73 -4.47 -1.48
N GLN A 141 -19.43 -5.14 -2.40
CA GLN A 141 -20.64 -5.91 -2.10
C GLN A 141 -20.33 -7.32 -1.58
N THR A 142 -19.22 -7.90 -2.01
CA THR A 142 -18.76 -9.24 -1.65
C THR A 142 -18.13 -9.29 -0.25
N ILE A 143 -17.39 -8.24 0.14
CA ILE A 143 -16.65 -8.18 1.40
C ILE A 143 -17.60 -7.90 2.58
N LYS A 144 -17.70 -8.87 3.50
CA LYS A 144 -18.62 -8.85 4.65
C LYS A 144 -17.97 -9.23 5.97
N ASN A 145 -16.78 -9.82 5.94
CA ASN A 145 -16.05 -10.23 7.15
C ASN A 145 -14.62 -9.69 7.16
N GLU A 146 -13.99 -9.85 8.32
CA GLU A 146 -12.64 -9.36 8.57
C GLU A 146 -11.55 -10.06 7.73
N ASN A 147 -11.67 -11.36 7.47
CA ASN A 147 -10.67 -12.08 6.68
C ASN A 147 -10.62 -11.57 5.23
N GLN A 148 -11.80 -11.33 4.65
CA GLN A 148 -11.95 -10.71 3.34
C GLN A 148 -11.38 -9.28 3.32
N LEU A 149 -11.63 -8.49 4.37
CA LEU A 149 -11.05 -7.15 4.51
C LEU A 149 -9.51 -7.19 4.46
N LEU A 150 -8.91 -8.10 5.22
CA LEU A 150 -7.45 -8.24 5.27
C LEU A 150 -6.87 -8.72 3.94
N LEU A 151 -7.56 -9.61 3.22
CA LEU A 151 -7.18 -9.97 1.85
C LEU A 151 -7.22 -8.74 0.93
N ALA A 152 -8.27 -7.91 1.01
CA ALA A 152 -8.36 -6.68 0.21
C ALA A 152 -7.20 -5.71 0.53
N PHE A 153 -6.83 -5.57 1.81
CA PHE A 153 -5.67 -4.76 2.19
C PHE A 153 -4.36 -5.33 1.65
N GLN A 154 -4.19 -6.65 1.66
CA GLN A 154 -3.03 -7.31 1.07
C GLN A 154 -2.92 -7.08 -0.44
N LEU A 155 -4.05 -7.00 -1.14
CA LEU A 155 -4.06 -6.67 -2.56
C LEU A 155 -3.71 -5.20 -2.79
N ILE A 156 -4.35 -4.26 -2.09
CA ILE A 156 -4.24 -2.82 -2.35
C ILE A 156 -2.91 -2.23 -1.84
N GLY A 157 -2.49 -2.61 -0.64
CA GLY A 157 -1.41 -1.95 0.10
C GLY A 157 -0.10 -1.74 -0.68
N PRO A 158 0.46 -2.78 -1.32
CA PRO A 158 1.73 -2.69 -2.04
C PRO A 158 1.77 -1.67 -3.20
N PHE A 159 0.60 -1.26 -3.71
CA PHE A 159 0.51 -0.39 -4.89
C PHE A 159 0.28 1.08 -4.56
N LEU A 160 -0.07 1.41 -3.31
CA LEU A 160 -0.40 2.78 -2.92
C LEU A 160 0.75 3.76 -3.18
N GLN A 161 1.99 3.36 -2.86
CA GLN A 161 3.18 4.21 -3.11
C GLN A 161 3.44 4.41 -4.61
N ARG A 162 3.19 3.38 -5.42
CA ARG A 162 3.32 3.47 -6.88
C ARG A 162 2.27 4.43 -7.44
N ILE A 163 1.01 4.27 -7.03
CA ILE A 163 -0.10 5.14 -7.45
C ILE A 163 0.17 6.58 -7.01
N GLN A 164 0.73 6.80 -5.82
CA GLN A 164 1.13 8.13 -5.35
C GLN A 164 2.14 8.81 -6.29
N THR A 165 3.09 8.04 -6.82
CA THR A 165 4.12 8.54 -7.74
C THR A 165 3.56 8.81 -9.13
N GLU A 166 2.65 7.96 -9.61
CA GLU A 166 2.13 8.03 -10.98
C GLU A 166 0.90 8.94 -11.14
N SER A 167 0.02 9.00 -10.14
CA SER A 167 -1.20 9.83 -10.17
C SER A 167 -1.77 10.08 -8.77
N THR A 168 -1.49 11.27 -8.22
CA THR A 168 -2.08 11.71 -6.95
C THR A 168 -3.61 11.77 -7.01
N LYS A 169 -4.21 12.03 -8.18
CA LYS A 169 -5.66 12.09 -8.33
C LYS A 169 -6.29 10.69 -8.17
N LEU A 170 -5.71 9.69 -8.84
CA LEU A 170 -6.15 8.30 -8.71
C LEU A 170 -5.88 7.77 -7.30
N LEU A 171 -4.77 8.18 -6.67
CA LEU A 171 -4.45 7.83 -5.29
C LEU A 171 -5.60 8.18 -4.34
N LEU A 172 -6.11 9.41 -4.40
CA LEU A 172 -7.18 9.89 -3.52
C LEU A 172 -8.44 9.03 -3.62
N GLU A 173 -8.76 8.53 -4.82
CA GLU A 173 -9.89 7.63 -5.02
C GLU A 173 -9.62 6.23 -4.47
N PHE A 174 -8.39 5.72 -4.61
CA PHE A 174 -7.98 4.42 -4.06
C PHE A 174 -7.95 4.38 -2.53
N VAL A 175 -7.48 5.44 -1.88
CA VAL A 175 -7.29 5.44 -0.42
C VAL A 175 -8.59 5.53 0.35
N ILE A 176 -9.68 5.97 -0.29
CA ILE A 176 -11.03 5.96 0.31
C ILE A 176 -11.55 4.51 0.42
N VAL A 177 -11.17 3.64 -0.53
CA VAL A 177 -11.67 2.26 -0.60
C VAL A 177 -11.44 1.46 0.70
N PRO A 178 -10.23 1.44 1.31
CA PRO A 178 -10.04 0.80 2.60
C PRO A 178 -11.02 1.25 3.69
N TYR A 179 -11.37 2.54 3.75
CA TYR A 179 -12.31 3.07 4.74
C TYR A 179 -13.75 2.64 4.45
N ASP A 180 -14.18 2.72 3.20
CA ASP A 180 -15.52 2.26 2.80
C ASP A 180 -15.68 0.74 3.04
N LEU A 181 -14.63 -0.05 2.82
CA LEU A 181 -14.60 -1.49 3.13
C LEU A 181 -14.72 -1.78 4.63
N ILE A 182 -14.05 -1.00 5.48
CA ILE A 182 -14.19 -1.14 6.94
C ILE A 182 -15.62 -0.84 7.36
N ALA A 183 -16.19 0.27 6.89
CA ALA A 183 -17.58 0.63 7.18
C ALA A 183 -18.53 -0.50 6.77
N ARG A 184 -18.29 -1.11 5.60
CA ARG A 184 -19.06 -2.24 5.12
C ARG A 184 -18.97 -3.45 6.05
N VAL A 185 -17.76 -3.85 6.45
CA VAL A 185 -17.58 -5.02 7.32
C VAL A 185 -18.14 -4.76 8.71
N ASP A 186 -18.00 -3.55 9.24
CA ASP A 186 -18.57 -3.15 10.53
C ASP A 186 -20.11 -3.28 10.56
N THR A 187 -20.79 -3.07 9.43
CA THR A 187 -22.25 -3.32 9.34
C THR A 187 -22.65 -4.79 9.42
N HIS A 188 -21.74 -5.71 9.07
CA HIS A 188 -21.99 -7.16 9.02
C HIS A 188 -21.40 -7.93 10.21
N GLN A 189 -20.35 -7.38 10.83
CA GLN A 189 -19.58 -8.02 11.88
C GLN A 189 -19.37 -7.04 13.04
N GLN A 190 -19.82 -7.41 14.24
CA GLN A 190 -19.77 -6.53 15.42
C GLN A 190 -18.41 -6.51 16.13
N SER A 191 -17.56 -7.52 15.91
CA SER A 191 -16.29 -7.68 16.62
C SER A 191 -15.14 -7.92 15.65
N PHE A 192 -14.06 -7.17 15.78
CA PHE A 192 -12.81 -7.37 15.04
C PHE A 192 -11.74 -7.97 15.95
N VAL A 193 -10.94 -8.89 15.41
CA VAL A 193 -9.83 -9.55 16.14
C VAL A 193 -8.50 -8.85 15.87
N ASN A 194 -8.19 -8.58 14.61
CA ASN A 194 -6.97 -7.95 14.09
C ASN A 194 -7.07 -6.41 14.06
N VAL A 195 -7.66 -5.83 15.10
CA VAL A 195 -7.89 -4.37 15.20
C VAL A 195 -6.58 -3.60 15.03
N ASP A 196 -5.49 -4.07 15.66
CA ASP A 196 -4.21 -3.39 15.62
C ASP A 196 -3.57 -3.45 14.22
N THR A 197 -3.70 -4.59 13.52
CA THR A 197 -3.23 -4.74 12.13
C THR A 197 -3.96 -3.80 11.19
N ILE A 198 -5.29 -3.74 11.30
CA ILE A 198 -6.15 -2.83 10.53
C ILE A 198 -5.75 -1.38 10.80
N ALA A 199 -5.65 -1.00 12.08
CA ALA A 199 -5.28 0.35 12.47
C ALA A 199 -3.89 0.75 11.96
N ASN A 200 -2.89 -0.12 12.10
CA ASN A 200 -1.53 0.13 11.62
C ASN A 200 -1.50 0.37 10.11
N PHE A 201 -2.27 -0.39 9.34
CA PHE A 201 -2.39 -0.18 7.90
C PHE A 201 -3.00 1.19 7.56
N LEU A 202 -4.08 1.59 8.23
CA LEU A 202 -4.70 2.90 7.99
C LEU A 202 -3.82 4.07 8.46
N TYR A 203 -3.07 3.90 9.55
CA TYR A 203 -2.08 4.89 9.99
C TYR A 203 -0.93 5.02 8.99
N HIS A 204 -0.50 3.91 8.38
CA HIS A 204 0.47 3.96 7.29
C HIS A 204 -0.07 4.76 6.10
N ILE A 205 -1.33 4.53 5.70
CA ILE A 205 -1.98 5.33 4.65
C ILE A 205 -1.97 6.82 5.03
N LYS A 206 -2.44 7.17 6.23
CA LYS A 206 -2.46 8.56 6.69
C LYS A 206 -1.08 9.20 6.68
N TYR A 207 -0.10 8.63 7.37
CA TYR A 207 1.15 9.34 7.63
C TYR A 207 2.18 9.23 6.50
N ILE A 208 2.15 8.14 5.72
CA ILE A 208 3.16 7.90 4.67
C ILE A 208 2.62 8.20 3.28
N VAL A 209 1.33 7.95 3.03
CA VAL A 209 0.78 7.99 1.67
C VAL A 209 0.03 9.29 1.37
N VAL A 210 -0.90 9.72 2.22
CA VAL A 210 -1.85 10.81 1.86
C VAL A 210 -1.83 12.05 2.75
N GLY A 211 -1.25 11.97 3.95
CA GLY A 211 -1.34 13.03 4.94
C GLY A 211 -2.79 13.32 5.35
N ASP A 212 -3.16 14.60 5.32
CA ASP A 212 -4.50 15.07 5.72
C ASP A 212 -5.46 15.25 4.54
N ALA A 213 -5.10 14.81 3.32
CA ALA A 213 -5.85 15.09 2.09
C ALA A 213 -7.30 14.55 2.06
N ILE A 214 -7.58 13.47 2.81
CA ILE A 214 -8.91 12.84 2.89
C ILE A 214 -9.49 12.85 4.32
N ARG A 215 -8.97 13.71 5.20
CA ARG A 215 -9.34 13.74 6.63
C ARG A 215 -10.85 13.80 6.84
N ASP A 216 -11.54 14.72 6.18
CA ASP A 216 -12.98 14.95 6.41
C ASP A 216 -13.82 13.71 6.05
N ARG A 217 -13.38 12.97 5.02
CA ARG A 217 -14.00 11.68 4.65
C ARG A 217 -13.70 10.59 5.67
N ILE A 218 -12.45 10.51 6.15
CA ILE A 218 -12.06 9.55 7.20
C ILE A 218 -12.84 9.80 8.48
N GLU A 219 -12.96 11.06 8.91
CA GLU A 219 -13.67 11.43 10.13
C GLU A 219 -15.12 10.99 10.08
N THR A 220 -15.80 11.21 8.95
CA THR A 220 -17.17 10.75 8.71
C THR A 220 -17.30 9.23 8.81
N VAL A 221 -16.35 8.48 8.27
CA VAL A 221 -16.39 7.01 8.33
C VAL A 221 -16.11 6.52 9.76
N VAL A 222 -15.04 7.01 10.39
CA VAL A 222 -14.59 6.57 11.71
C VAL A 222 -15.62 6.91 12.79
N SER A 223 -16.30 8.07 12.70
CA SER A 223 -17.35 8.44 13.66
C SER A 223 -18.55 7.49 13.62
N ASN A 224 -18.83 6.93 12.44
CA ASN A 224 -19.99 6.07 12.18
C ASN A 224 -19.71 4.57 12.41
N LEU A 225 -18.49 4.18 12.81
CA LEU A 225 -18.17 2.80 13.14
C LEU A 225 -18.85 2.37 14.45
N HIS A 226 -19.53 1.23 14.41
CA HIS A 226 -20.19 0.61 15.55
C HIS A 226 -19.19 -0.10 16.46
N CYS A 227 -18.12 -0.70 15.89
CA CYS A 227 -17.09 -1.36 16.69
C CYS A 227 -16.27 -0.36 17.50
N GLU A 228 -16.58 -0.22 18.78
CA GLU A 228 -15.92 0.73 19.69
C GLU A 228 -14.42 0.51 19.80
N LYS A 229 -13.97 -0.75 19.81
CA LYS A 229 -12.53 -1.10 19.86
C LYS A 229 -11.78 -0.53 18.67
N LEU A 230 -12.32 -0.71 17.47
CA LEU A 230 -11.72 -0.19 16.24
C LEU A 230 -11.77 1.34 16.24
N ARG A 231 -12.92 1.94 16.54
CA ARG A 231 -13.08 3.39 16.62
C ARG A 231 -12.08 4.05 17.57
N SER A 232 -11.88 3.48 18.76
CA SER A 232 -10.92 3.98 19.75
C SER A 232 -9.48 3.92 19.22
N ARG A 233 -9.08 2.81 18.57
CA ARG A 233 -7.76 2.68 17.95
C ARG A 233 -7.54 3.64 16.78
N LEU A 234 -8.59 3.97 16.04
CA LEU A 234 -8.56 4.89 14.90
C LEU A 234 -8.72 6.36 15.29
N HIS A 235 -8.91 6.68 16.57
CA HIS A 235 -9.19 8.05 17.04
C HIS A 235 -8.17 9.09 16.54
N PHE A 236 -6.88 8.76 16.48
CA PHE A 236 -5.84 9.69 16.04
C PHE A 236 -5.76 9.85 14.51
N LEU A 237 -6.51 9.07 13.73
CA LEU A 237 -6.62 9.32 12.28
C LEU A 237 -7.33 10.64 11.99
N CYS A 238 -8.20 11.11 12.89
CA CYS A 238 -8.92 12.38 12.72
C CYS A 238 -8.16 13.59 13.28
N ALA A 239 -7.12 13.37 14.09
CA ALA A 239 -6.31 14.46 14.65
C ALA A 239 -5.53 15.19 13.55
N LYS A 240 -5.45 16.53 13.63
CA LYS A 240 -4.60 17.31 12.71
C LYS A 240 -3.14 16.95 12.92
N THR A 241 -2.42 16.80 11.82
CA THR A 241 -0.97 16.58 11.88
C THR A 241 -0.31 17.95 12.10
N ASP A 242 -0.11 18.35 13.36
CA ASP A 242 0.60 19.59 13.68
C ASP A 242 2.09 19.42 13.33
N VAL A 243 2.51 19.97 12.19
CA VAL A 243 3.93 19.97 11.74
C VAL A 243 4.82 20.90 12.61
N SER A 244 4.41 21.22 13.84
CA SER A 244 5.09 22.19 14.72
C SER A 244 5.52 21.65 16.09
N SER A 245 5.30 20.37 16.39
CA SER A 245 5.50 19.86 17.77
C SER A 245 6.70 18.94 17.99
N SER A 246 7.55 18.69 16.98
CA SER A 246 8.86 18.07 17.20
C SER A 246 9.94 19.14 17.35
N MET A 247 9.90 19.87 18.48
CA MET A 247 11.07 20.50 19.13
C MET A 247 10.62 21.29 20.38
N HIS A 248 10.17 20.59 21.43
CA HIS A 248 10.42 21.08 22.79
C HIS A 248 10.45 19.90 23.77
N VAL A 249 11.65 19.36 24.00
CA VAL A 249 11.93 18.56 25.19
C VAL A 249 12.03 19.55 26.34
N GLN A 250 10.99 19.64 27.17
CA GLN A 250 11.01 20.42 28.40
C GLN A 250 11.50 19.50 29.52
N GLY A 251 12.73 19.76 29.98
CA GLY A 251 13.35 19.05 31.09
C GLY A 251 12.57 19.27 32.39
N SER A 252 12.34 18.17 33.10
CA SER A 252 11.87 18.14 34.47
C SER A 252 12.86 18.82 35.41
N ALA A 253 12.37 19.73 36.26
CA ALA A 253 12.98 20.03 37.54
C ALA A 253 11.89 20.22 38.61
N THR A 254 12.16 19.57 39.73
CA THR A 254 11.36 19.33 40.92
C THR A 254 11.19 20.56 41.83
N GLY A 255 9.96 20.74 42.35
CA GLY A 255 9.61 21.10 43.74
C GLY A 255 10.13 22.40 44.39
N ALA A 256 9.21 23.31 44.72
CA ALA A 256 9.05 23.93 46.05
C ALA A 256 7.81 24.84 46.12
N THR A 257 7.18 24.86 47.30
CA THR A 257 5.91 25.50 47.73
C THR A 257 5.94 27.05 47.78
N PRO A 258 4.77 27.73 47.94
CA PRO A 258 4.61 29.17 47.74
C PRO A 258 4.67 29.99 49.05
N MET A 259 5.07 31.27 48.96
CA MET A 259 4.69 32.29 49.96
C MET A 259 4.69 33.71 49.37
N SER A 260 3.65 34.46 49.70
CA SER A 260 3.34 35.85 49.36
C SER A 260 4.32 36.87 49.94
N THR A 261 4.55 38.03 49.28
CA THR A 261 4.22 39.39 49.80
C THR A 261 4.56 40.52 48.79
N THR A 262 3.55 41.36 48.52
CA THR A 262 3.50 42.84 48.45
C THR A 262 4.65 43.71 47.89
N VAL A 263 4.20 44.65 47.02
CA VAL A 263 4.38 46.13 47.11
C VAL A 263 5.51 46.81 46.30
N ASN A 264 5.04 47.59 45.31
CA ASN A 264 5.38 48.98 44.95
C ASN A 264 6.44 49.38 43.91
N ASP A 265 5.97 50.41 43.18
CA ASP A 265 6.63 51.60 42.61
C ASP A 265 7.29 51.55 41.22
N ALA A 266 6.61 52.22 40.30
CA ALA A 266 7.12 52.84 39.08
C ALA A 266 7.88 54.16 39.43
N PRO A 267 8.16 55.12 38.51
CA PRO A 267 8.31 55.08 37.05
C PRO A 267 9.60 55.82 36.58
N ASN A 268 9.94 55.70 35.29
CA ASN A 268 10.50 56.76 34.41
C ASN A 268 11.25 56.08 33.24
N SER A 269 11.33 56.60 32.02
CA SER A 269 10.65 57.65 31.26
C SER A 269 11.46 57.78 29.97
N ASN A 270 10.78 57.93 28.83
CA ASN A 270 11.23 58.70 27.64
C ASN A 270 12.51 58.22 26.91
N ALA A 271 12.70 58.35 25.59
CA ALA A 271 11.97 58.90 24.46
C ALA A 271 12.72 58.36 23.21
N SER A 272 12.06 57.74 22.24
CA SER A 272 11.71 58.31 20.92
C SER A 272 12.72 59.28 20.28
N SER A 273 13.36 58.84 19.18
CA SER A 273 13.30 59.45 17.82
C SER A 273 14.32 58.73 16.90
N HIS A 274 14.04 58.22 15.69
CA HIS A 274 13.37 58.63 14.44
C HIS A 274 14.38 58.90 13.29
N GLY A 275 14.19 58.21 12.16
CA GLY A 275 14.78 58.47 10.82
C GLY A 275 16.07 57.68 10.52
N GLN A 276 16.29 57.03 9.36
CA GLN A 276 15.75 57.24 8.01
C GLN A 276 15.83 55.95 7.14
N ARG A 277 15.03 55.96 6.06
CA ARG A 277 14.85 54.92 5.03
C ARG A 277 16.09 54.71 4.14
N THR A 278 16.22 53.52 3.56
CA THR A 278 16.43 53.29 2.11
C THR A 278 16.23 51.80 1.77
N ALA A 279 15.67 51.55 0.60
CA ALA A 279 15.27 50.23 0.09
C ALA A 279 16.28 49.75 -0.96
N SER A 280 16.55 48.43 -1.01
CA SER A 280 16.67 47.67 -2.26
C SER A 280 17.01 46.19 -2.02
N THR A 281 16.04 45.36 -2.41
CA THR A 281 16.10 44.02 -3.02
C THR A 281 17.44 43.35 -3.33
N SER A 282 17.56 42.13 -2.78
CA SER A 282 17.89 40.83 -3.41
C SER A 282 19.15 40.69 -4.27
N SER A 283 20.10 39.88 -3.79
CA SER A 283 20.40 38.56 -4.36
C SER A 283 21.64 37.96 -3.67
N MET A 284 21.48 36.80 -3.01
CA MET A 284 22.63 35.93 -2.75
C MET A 284 22.17 34.48 -2.61
N SER A 285 22.55 33.72 -3.63
CA SER A 285 22.64 32.28 -3.67
C SER A 285 23.49 31.74 -2.52
N MET A 286 23.01 30.71 -1.83
CA MET A 286 23.80 29.90 -0.90
C MET A 286 23.62 28.42 -1.23
N GLN A 287 24.70 27.86 -1.76
CA GLN A 287 25.00 26.43 -1.79
C GLN A 287 24.94 25.86 -0.37
N TYR A 288 24.30 24.72 -0.19
CA TYR A 288 24.45 23.91 1.02
C TYR A 288 25.27 22.67 0.72
N THR A 289 26.46 22.68 1.33
CA THR A 289 27.42 21.59 1.47
C THR A 289 26.82 20.48 2.34
N ALA A 290 26.94 19.23 1.89
CA ALA A 290 26.47 18.05 2.61
C ALA A 290 27.31 17.80 3.86
N GLY A 291 26.68 17.93 5.03
CA GLY A 291 27.19 17.48 6.33
C GLY A 291 26.40 16.26 6.79
N SER A 292 27.06 15.12 6.82
CA SER A 292 26.54 13.83 7.28
C SER A 292 26.43 13.77 8.81
N VAL A 293 25.22 13.54 9.33
CA VAL A 293 24.98 13.08 10.70
C VAL A 293 24.10 11.82 10.64
N PRO A 294 24.49 10.69 11.26
CA PRO A 294 23.70 9.47 11.20
C PRO A 294 22.57 9.52 12.25
N LEU A 295 21.32 9.48 11.79
CA LEU A 295 20.15 9.22 12.63
C LEU A 295 19.94 7.71 12.77
N GLN A 296 20.00 7.19 14.00
CA GLN A 296 19.53 5.85 14.34
C GLN A 296 17.99 5.77 14.16
N PRO A 297 17.44 4.71 13.54
CA PRO A 297 16.01 4.57 13.38
C PRO A 297 15.36 3.99 14.65
N TYR A 298 14.41 4.75 15.19
CA TYR A 298 13.41 4.27 16.15
C TYR A 298 12.34 3.44 15.41
N GLY A 299 12.00 2.27 15.97
CA GLY A 299 10.70 1.63 15.79
C GLY A 299 10.54 0.79 14.51
N ALA A 300 10.49 -0.53 14.68
CA ALA A 300 10.25 -1.50 13.63
C ALA A 300 8.96 -1.21 12.83
N SER A 301 9.10 -1.05 11.52
CA SER A 301 8.01 -1.09 10.55
C SER A 301 7.31 -2.47 10.59
N PRO A 302 5.99 -2.56 10.35
CA PRO A 302 5.32 -3.86 10.25
C PRO A 302 5.87 -4.63 9.04
N GLN A 303 6.64 -5.69 9.32
CA GLN A 303 7.38 -6.48 8.33
C GLN A 303 6.51 -7.27 7.34
N ASN A 304 5.17 -7.22 7.45
CA ASN A 304 4.27 -8.15 6.77
C ASN A 304 3.78 -7.72 5.37
N PHE A 305 4.13 -6.52 4.88
CA PHE A 305 3.71 -6.05 3.54
C PHE A 305 4.86 -5.93 2.51
N GLN A 306 6.06 -6.41 2.84
CA GLN A 306 7.22 -6.34 1.92
C GLN A 306 7.23 -7.51 0.92
N LEU A 307 6.40 -7.43 -0.12
CA LEU A 307 6.54 -8.29 -1.32
C LEU A 307 7.14 -7.56 -2.52
N THR A 308 7.21 -6.22 -2.50
CA THR A 308 7.63 -5.45 -3.68
C THR A 308 9.14 -5.34 -3.86
N THR A 309 9.94 -5.46 -2.80
CA THR A 309 11.40 -5.22 -2.89
C THR A 309 12.20 -6.43 -3.41
N ALA A 310 11.66 -7.65 -3.32
CA ALA A 310 12.40 -8.86 -3.71
C ALA A 310 12.35 -9.17 -5.22
N MET A 311 11.42 -8.57 -5.98
CA MET A 311 11.25 -8.86 -7.41
C MET A 311 12.16 -8.03 -8.33
N THR A 312 12.72 -6.91 -7.86
CA THR A 312 13.56 -6.03 -8.68
C THR A 312 15.04 -6.44 -8.68
N THR A 313 15.52 -7.19 -7.68
CA THR A 313 16.94 -7.50 -7.51
C THR A 313 17.43 -8.70 -8.33
N ALA A 314 16.57 -9.36 -9.11
CA ALA A 314 16.93 -10.53 -9.91
C ALA A 314 17.44 -10.20 -11.33
N MET A 315 17.65 -8.92 -11.68
CA MET A 315 18.19 -8.49 -12.97
C MET A 315 19.43 -7.61 -12.83
N GLY A 316 20.49 -8.14 -12.22
CA GLY A 316 21.79 -7.46 -12.19
C GLY A 316 22.88 -8.22 -11.46
N SER A 317 23.44 -9.27 -12.07
CA SER A 317 24.84 -9.70 -11.87
C SER A 317 25.16 -10.98 -12.65
N ASP A 318 25.17 -10.91 -13.98
CA ASP A 318 25.99 -11.83 -14.78
C ASP A 318 27.32 -11.12 -15.08
N GLY A 319 28.18 -11.09 -14.06
CA GLY A 319 29.60 -10.83 -14.22
C GLY A 319 30.27 -12.07 -14.78
N THR A 320 30.67 -12.01 -16.04
CA THR A 320 31.54 -13.00 -16.67
C THR A 320 32.91 -13.01 -15.97
N PRO A 321 33.46 -14.18 -15.57
CA PRO A 321 34.82 -14.24 -15.07
C PRO A 321 35.80 -14.25 -16.27
N GLN A 322 36.54 -13.15 -16.45
CA GLN A 322 37.70 -13.11 -17.34
C GLN A 322 38.84 -13.92 -16.72
N GLN A 323 39.23 -15.02 -17.38
CA GLN A 323 40.54 -15.66 -17.23
C GLN A 323 41.51 -15.07 -18.26
N ARG A 324 42.43 -14.22 -17.80
CA ARG A 324 43.89 -14.21 -18.06
C ARG A 324 44.50 -12.91 -17.55
#